data_AF-A0A9D4GCJ1-F1
#
_entry.id   AF-A0A9D4GCJ1-F1
#
_cell.length_a   1.000
_cell.length_b   1.000
_cell.length_c   1.000
_cell.angle_alpha   90.00
_cell.angle_beta   90.00
_cell.angle_gamma   90.00
#
_symmetry.space_group_name_H-M   'P 1'
#
loop_
_entity.id
_entity.type
_entity.pdbx_description
1 polymer ?
#
loop_
_entity_poly.entity_id
_entity_poly.type
_entity_poly.pdbx_seq_one_letter_code
_entity_poly.pdbx_strand_id
1 'polypeptide(L)'
;MYDLNGYKGVKCAPSTKEYYDLYDNVYHWVNFTLIFGLPFPLLLIGNVIMVAQLARSRSRRQRMNISGQARNTHPVLMLMFDLCLLFLLTTTPLSVGLVYLPYQREKLFALALVDPYTASNDSTYIRFIFDVAILVSFFNATFSFAIYVFSGLKFRAELRSLLCCRAKQSTSLFGS
;
A
#
# COMPACT_ATOMS: atom_id res chain seq x y z
N MET A 1 14.57 23.85 19.63
CA MET A 1 15.81 24.37 20.23
C MET A 1 16.93 23.42 19.81
N TYR A 2 18.00 23.93 19.18
CA TYR A 2 19.07 23.10 18.60
C TYR A 2 19.97 22.54 19.71
N ASP A 3 20.21 21.23 19.70
CA ASP A 3 21.32 20.61 20.43
C ASP A 3 22.47 20.39 19.45
N LEU A 4 23.37 21.37 19.39
CA LEU A 4 24.64 21.32 18.65
C LEU A 4 25.81 20.88 19.56
N ASN A 5 25.53 20.23 20.68
CA ASN A 5 26.55 19.74 21.60
C ASN A 5 26.49 18.22 21.71
N GLY A 6 27.56 17.58 21.24
CA GLY A 6 27.72 16.13 21.15
C GLY A 6 27.51 15.40 22.47
N TYR A 7 26.29 14.93 22.70
CA TYR A 7 25.95 13.94 23.71
C TYR A 7 25.59 12.59 23.07
N LYS A 8 26.22 11.54 23.61
CA LYS A 8 26.01 10.12 23.27
C LYS A 8 24.53 9.76 23.41
N GLY A 9 23.87 9.59 22.28
CA GLY A 9 22.47 9.21 22.17
C GLY A 9 21.92 9.62 20.82
N VAL A 10 22.65 9.26 19.75
CA VAL A 10 22.41 9.71 18.37
C VAL A 10 21.01 9.30 17.93
N LYS A 11 20.04 10.17 18.15
CA LYS A 11 18.76 10.12 17.43
C LYS A 11 19.10 10.47 15.99
N CYS A 12 18.64 9.67 15.03
CA CYS A 12 18.76 10.01 13.61
C CYS A 12 18.06 11.35 13.38
N ALA A 13 18.86 12.41 13.35
CA ALA A 13 18.41 13.79 13.17
C ALA A 13 19.06 14.36 11.91
N PRO A 14 18.36 15.22 11.17
CA PRO A 14 18.94 15.95 10.05
C PRO A 14 20.26 16.64 10.41
N SER A 15 21.24 16.54 9.53
CA SER A 15 22.57 17.14 9.72
C SER A 15 22.63 18.64 9.39
N THR A 16 21.69 19.17 8.59
CA THR A 16 21.70 20.58 8.15
C THR A 16 20.32 21.23 8.25
N LYS A 17 20.29 22.56 8.41
CA LYS A 17 19.05 23.36 8.41
C LYS A 17 18.32 23.30 7.06
N GLU A 18 19.08 23.27 5.96
CA GLU A 18 18.54 23.09 4.60
C GLU A 18 17.80 21.75 4.45
N TYR A 19 18.31 20.68 5.09
CA TYR A 19 17.61 19.40 5.11
C TYR A 19 16.29 19.50 5.89
N TYR A 20 16.25 20.23 7.01
CA TYR A 20 15.01 20.44 7.76
C TYR A 20 13.95 21.13 6.91
N ASP A 21 14.31 22.20 6.20
CA ASP A 21 13.37 22.93 5.35
C ASP A 21 12.87 22.07 4.17
N LEU A 22 13.75 21.26 3.57
CA LEU A 22 13.36 20.30 2.54
C LEU A 22 12.45 19.20 3.09
N TYR A 23 12.77 18.67 4.26
CA TYR A 23 12.02 17.61 4.89
C TYR A 23 10.61 18.08 5.28
N ASP A 24 10.49 19.25 5.91
CA ASP A 24 9.19 19.75 6.33
C ASP A 24 8.32 20.17 5.15
N ASN A 25 8.90 20.81 4.12
CA ASN A 25 8.11 21.37 3.02
C ASN A 25 7.92 20.44 1.82
N VAL A 26 8.83 19.51 1.55
CA VAL A 26 8.82 18.75 0.28
C VAL A 26 8.60 17.25 0.53
N TYR A 27 9.26 16.68 1.55
CA TYR A 27 9.25 15.23 1.76
C TYR A 27 7.85 14.65 1.95
N HIS A 28 6.97 15.33 2.71
CA HIS A 28 5.61 14.86 2.97
C HIS A 28 4.78 14.75 1.67
N TRP A 29 4.87 15.75 0.79
CA TRP A 29 4.14 15.77 -0.48
C TRP A 29 4.68 14.76 -1.48
N VAL A 30 6.02 14.61 -1.55
CA VAL A 30 6.65 13.60 -2.41
C VAL A 30 6.23 12.20 -1.97
N ASN A 31 6.29 11.90 -0.67
CA ASN A 31 5.87 10.60 -0.14
C ASN A 31 4.38 10.36 -0.38
N PHE A 32 3.52 11.33 -0.09
CA PHE A 32 2.08 11.22 -0.37
C PHE A 32 1.81 10.92 -1.85
N THR A 33 2.51 11.61 -2.76
CA THR A 33 2.33 11.44 -4.20
C THR A 33 2.78 10.04 -4.65
N LEU A 34 3.93 9.57 -4.19
CA LEU A 34 4.47 8.26 -4.59
C LEU A 34 3.70 7.09 -3.97
N ILE A 35 3.30 7.22 -2.70
CA ILE A 35 2.63 6.14 -1.96
C ILE A 35 1.14 6.05 -2.30
N PHE A 36 0.49 7.18 -2.59
CA PHE A 36 -0.95 7.22 -2.78
C PHE A 36 -1.37 8.00 -4.03
N GLY A 37 -0.89 9.23 -4.21
CA GLY A 37 -1.36 10.14 -5.26
C GLY A 37 -1.21 9.60 -6.69
N LEU A 38 -0.18 8.79 -6.95
CA LEU A 38 0.07 8.14 -8.24
C LEU A 38 -0.54 6.73 -8.33
N PRO A 39 -0.33 5.81 -7.37
CA PRO A 39 -0.88 4.46 -7.45
C PRO A 39 -2.42 4.41 -7.35
N PHE A 40 -3.05 5.31 -6.57
CA PHE A 40 -4.50 5.31 -6.41
C PHE A 40 -5.25 5.59 -7.73
N PRO A 41 -4.96 6.66 -8.49
CA PRO A 41 -5.60 6.88 -9.79
C PRO A 41 -5.31 5.76 -10.79
N LEU A 42 -4.10 5.21 -10.79
CA LEU A 42 -3.75 4.09 -11.67
C LEU A 42 -4.61 2.86 -11.38
N LEU A 43 -4.78 2.50 -10.10
CA LEU A 43 -5.66 1.40 -9.70
C LEU A 43 -7.11 1.71 -10.06
N LEU A 44 -7.59 2.92 -9.81
CA LEU A 44 -8.96 3.32 -10.13
C LEU A 44 -9.24 3.19 -11.64
N ILE A 45 -8.38 3.76 -12.48
CA ILE A 45 -8.49 3.70 -13.94
C ILE A 45 -8.40 2.24 -14.42
N GLY A 46 -7.45 1.47 -13.89
CA GLY A 46 -7.29 0.06 -14.22
C GLY A 46 -8.55 -0.77 -13.95
N ASN A 47 -9.17 -0.58 -12.78
CA ASN A 47 -10.41 -1.28 -12.43
C ASN A 47 -11.58 -0.84 -13.31
N VAL A 48 -11.72 0.45 -13.60
CA VAL A 48 -12.78 0.96 -14.50
C VAL A 48 -12.64 0.34 -15.89
N ILE A 49 -11.42 0.29 -16.44
CA ILE A 49 -11.14 -0.34 -17.73
C ILE A 49 -11.48 -1.83 -17.69
N MET A 50 -11.06 -2.55 -16.64
CA MET A 50 -11.31 -3.99 -16.53
C MET A 50 -12.80 -4.31 -16.45
N VAL A 51 -13.57 -3.55 -15.65
CA VAL A 51 -15.03 -3.69 -15.56
C VAL A 51 -15.69 -3.36 -16.91
N ALA A 52 -15.28 -2.28 -17.58
CA ALA A 52 -15.81 -1.89 -18.88
C ALA A 52 -15.55 -2.96 -19.96
N GLN A 53 -14.34 -3.52 -19.99
CA GLN A 53 -14.01 -4.62 -20.91
C GLN A 53 -14.84 -5.87 -20.64
N LEU A 54 -15.06 -6.22 -19.37
CA LEU A 54 -15.91 -7.37 -19.05
C LEU A 54 -17.37 -7.12 -19.43
N ALA A 55 -17.91 -5.93 -19.16
CA ALA A 55 -19.28 -5.58 -19.54
C ALA A 55 -19.48 -5.68 -21.06
N ARG A 56 -18.52 -5.15 -21.84
CA ARG A 56 -18.51 -5.28 -23.30
C ARG A 56 -18.41 -6.74 -23.76
N SER A 57 -17.53 -7.53 -23.13
CA SER A 57 -17.36 -8.96 -23.43
C SER A 57 -18.62 -9.77 -23.16
N ARG A 58 -19.31 -9.50 -22.03
CA ARG A 58 -20.60 -10.12 -21.69
C ARG A 58 -21.68 -9.75 -22.70
N SER A 59 -21.83 -8.48 -23.02
CA SER A 59 -22.82 -8.01 -24.01
C SER A 59 -22.58 -8.64 -25.39
N ARG A 60 -21.31 -8.71 -25.83
CA ARG A 60 -20.96 -9.34 -27.11
C ARG A 60 -21.24 -10.85 -27.11
N ARG A 61 -20.99 -11.55 -26.00
CA ARG A 61 -21.32 -12.98 -25.86
C ARG A 61 -22.81 -13.25 -25.86
N GLN A 62 -23.59 -12.43 -25.14
CA GLN A 62 -25.06 -12.51 -25.15
C GLN A 62 -25.61 -12.32 -26.57
N ARG A 63 -25.05 -11.40 -27.35
CA ARG A 63 -25.46 -11.18 -28.75
C ARG A 63 -25.09 -12.33 -29.70
N MET A 64 -24.05 -13.10 -29.41
CA MET A 64 -23.58 -14.18 -30.29
C MET A 64 -24.12 -15.57 -29.92
N ASN A 65 -24.93 -15.71 -28.84
CA ASN A 65 -25.50 -16.99 -28.38
C ASN A 65 -24.46 -18.14 -28.24
N ILE A 66 -23.18 -17.81 -28.07
CA ILE A 66 -22.11 -18.80 -27.92
C ILE A 66 -22.19 -19.34 -26.49
N SER A 67 -22.85 -20.47 -26.31
CA SER A 67 -22.93 -21.26 -25.07
C SER A 67 -21.62 -21.98 -24.71
N GLY A 68 -20.52 -21.66 -25.42
CA GLY A 68 -19.20 -22.22 -25.18
C GLY A 68 -18.60 -21.75 -23.86
N GLN A 69 -18.46 -22.71 -22.94
CA GLN A 69 -17.68 -22.72 -21.69
C GLN A 69 -17.02 -21.36 -21.36
N ALA A 70 -17.82 -20.47 -20.79
CA ALA A 70 -17.35 -19.16 -20.39
C ALA A 70 -16.27 -19.34 -19.31
N ARG A 71 -15.01 -19.02 -19.64
CA ARG A 71 -13.95 -18.88 -18.63
C ARG A 71 -14.47 -17.94 -17.53
N ASN A 72 -14.64 -18.45 -16.31
CA ASN A 72 -15.10 -17.68 -15.17
C ASN A 72 -14.10 -16.55 -14.90
N THR A 73 -14.43 -15.33 -15.35
CA THR A 73 -13.64 -14.11 -15.11
C THR A 73 -13.94 -13.49 -13.74
N HIS A 74 -15.00 -13.95 -13.06
CA HIS A 74 -15.36 -13.57 -11.71
C HIS A 74 -14.21 -13.61 -10.69
N PRO A 75 -13.39 -14.69 -10.57
CA PRO A 75 -12.30 -14.74 -9.61
C PRO A 75 -11.20 -13.71 -9.87
N VAL A 76 -10.94 -13.33 -11.13
CA VAL A 76 -9.93 -12.29 -11.45
C VAL A 76 -10.42 -10.91 -11.03
N LEU A 77 -11.70 -10.61 -11.27
CA LEU A 77 -12.30 -9.35 -10.83
C LEU A 77 -12.37 -9.24 -9.31
N MET A 78 -12.76 -10.32 -8.62
CA MET A 78 -12.79 -10.34 -7.16
C MET A 78 -11.40 -10.08 -6.60
N LEU A 79 -10.37 -10.75 -7.12
CA LEU A 79 -8.99 -10.51 -6.69
C LEU A 79 -8.53 -9.05 -6.92
N MET A 80 -8.85 -8.46 -8.07
CA MET A 80 -8.50 -7.05 -8.33
C MET A 80 -9.23 -6.09 -7.40
N PHE A 81 -10.52 -6.35 -7.14
CA PHE A 81 -11.32 -5.58 -6.19
C PHE A 81 -10.76 -5.70 -4.77
N ASP A 82 -10.44 -6.92 -4.32
CA ASP A 82 -9.87 -7.20 -3.00
C ASP A 82 -8.54 -6.48 -2.81
N LEU A 83 -7.66 -6.50 -3.82
CA LEU A 83 -6.38 -5.79 -3.79
C LEU A 83 -6.56 -4.26 -3.71
N CYS A 84 -7.58 -3.72 -4.36
CA CYS A 84 -7.84 -2.28 -4.34
C CYS A 84 -8.49 -1.82 -3.04
N LEU A 85 -9.41 -2.61 -2.52
CA LEU A 85 -9.99 -2.40 -1.20
C LEU A 85 -8.90 -2.49 -0.11
N LEU A 86 -8.03 -3.50 -0.20
CA LEU A 86 -6.89 -3.65 0.69
C LEU A 86 -5.98 -2.44 0.62
N PHE A 87 -5.53 -2.05 -0.58
CA PHE A 87 -4.69 -0.88 -0.80
C PHE A 87 -5.30 0.37 -0.17
N LEU A 88 -6.60 0.60 -0.37
CA LEU A 88 -7.31 1.73 0.22
C LEU A 88 -7.30 1.65 1.76
N LEU A 89 -7.68 0.52 2.34
CA LEU A 89 -7.77 0.37 3.80
C LEU A 89 -6.40 0.52 4.48
N THR A 90 -5.35 -0.04 3.89
CA THR A 90 -4.02 -0.04 4.51
C THR A 90 -3.24 1.25 4.27
N THR A 91 -3.45 1.90 3.13
CA THR A 91 -2.62 3.05 2.71
C THR A 91 -3.27 4.39 3.07
N THR A 92 -4.60 4.47 3.14
CA THR A 92 -5.32 5.71 3.46
C THR A 92 -4.94 6.32 4.82
N PRO A 93 -4.82 5.55 5.93
CA PRO A 93 -4.45 6.13 7.22
C PRO A 93 -3.11 6.87 7.18
N LEU A 94 -2.12 6.29 6.49
CA LEU A 94 -0.81 6.90 6.30
C LEU A 94 -0.89 8.17 5.43
N SER A 95 -1.62 8.09 4.31
CA SER A 95 -1.80 9.21 3.39
C SER A 95 -2.47 10.42 4.06
N VAL A 96 -3.52 10.19 4.85
CA VAL A 96 -4.18 11.24 5.63
C VAL A 96 -3.22 11.82 6.66
N GLY A 97 -2.46 10.96 7.35
CA GLY A 97 -1.42 11.38 8.29
C GLY A 97 -0.38 12.30 7.65
N LEU A 98 0.11 11.97 6.45
CA LEU A 98 1.12 12.77 5.73
C LEU A 98 0.61 14.17 5.33
N VAL A 99 -0.68 14.29 4.97
CA VAL A 99 -1.31 15.58 4.64
C VAL A 99 -1.61 16.40 5.90
N TYR A 100 -1.99 15.73 6.99
CA TYR A 100 -2.39 16.39 8.24
C TYR A 100 -1.21 16.84 9.10
N LEU A 101 -0.07 16.14 9.01
CA LEU A 101 1.15 16.41 9.77
C LEU A 101 1.66 17.85 9.69
N PRO A 102 1.82 18.48 8.51
CA PRO A 102 2.30 19.86 8.43
C PRO A 102 1.36 20.84 9.14
N TYR A 103 0.05 20.65 9.00
CA TYR A 103 -0.96 21.48 9.67
C TYR A 103 -0.93 21.33 11.20
N GLN A 104 -0.73 20.11 11.68
CA GLN A 104 -0.61 19.87 13.12
C GLN A 104 0.69 20.43 13.71
N ARG A 105 1.80 20.39 12.97
CA ARG A 105 3.08 20.95 13.44
C ARG A 105 2.99 22.45 13.70
N GLU A 106 2.33 23.18 12.81
CA GLU A 106 2.13 24.63 12.99
C GLU A 106 1.35 24.93 14.28
N LYS A 107 0.27 24.17 14.53
CA LYS A 107 -0.52 24.26 15.77
C LYS A 107 0.28 23.89 17.01
N LEU A 108 1.03 22.80 16.95
CA LEU A 108 1.86 22.34 18.07
C LEU A 108 2.94 23.36 18.42
N PHE A 109 3.53 24.00 17.41
CA PHE A 109 4.54 25.03 17.62
C PHE A 109 3.95 26.25 18.35
N ALA A 110 2.77 26.72 17.94
CA ALA A 110 2.07 27.79 18.62
C ALA A 110 1.67 27.42 20.06
N LEU A 111 1.20 26.18 20.27
CA LEU A 111 0.83 25.69 21.60
C LEU A 111 2.04 25.55 22.53
N ALA A 112 3.18 25.09 22.01
CA ALA A 112 4.41 24.91 22.79
C ALA A 112 4.96 26.22 23.37
N LEU A 113 4.63 27.37 22.78
CA LEU A 113 5.00 28.68 23.30
C LEU A 113 4.17 29.11 24.52
N VAL A 114 2.96 28.57 24.67
CA VAL A 114 2.01 28.94 25.73
C VAL A 114 1.95 27.87 26.82
N ASP A 115 1.88 26.60 26.42
CA ASP A 115 1.82 25.42 27.30
C ASP A 115 2.68 24.28 26.72
N PRO A 116 3.97 24.20 27.11
CA PRO A 116 4.89 23.20 26.59
C PRO A 116 4.53 21.77 27.06
N TYR A 117 3.84 21.62 28.19
CA TYR A 117 3.50 20.31 28.73
C TYR A 117 2.41 19.65 27.89
N THR A 118 1.33 20.38 27.60
CA THR A 118 0.24 19.89 26.74
C THR A 118 0.73 19.65 25.31
N ALA A 119 1.56 20.54 24.75
CA ALA A 119 2.14 20.35 23.44
C ALA A 119 3.00 19.08 23.33
N SER A 120 3.77 18.75 24.37
CA SER A 120 4.58 17.52 24.42
C SER A 120 3.69 16.27 24.43
N ASN A 121 2.59 16.30 25.16
CA ASN A 121 1.65 15.20 25.24
C ASN A 121 0.99 14.95 23.87
N ASP A 122 0.46 16.00 23.24
CA ASP A 122 -0.17 15.94 21.92
C ASP A 122 0.81 15.45 20.84
N SER A 123 2.06 15.90 20.88
CA SER A 123 3.12 15.42 19.98
C SER A 123 3.30 13.90 20.05
N THR A 124 3.26 13.36 21.27
CA THR A 124 3.43 11.93 21.53
C THR A 124 2.25 11.13 20.98
N TYR A 125 1.01 11.61 21.16
CA TYR A 125 -0.17 10.98 20.58
C TYR A 125 -0.17 10.99 19.06
N ILE A 126 0.14 12.14 18.44
CA ILE A 126 0.21 12.25 16.98
C ILE A 126 1.26 11.29 16.42
N ARG A 127 2.43 11.22 17.06
CA ARG A 127 3.50 10.30 16.65
C ARG A 127 3.07 8.84 16.76
N PHE A 128 2.43 8.46 17.87
CA PHE A 128 1.91 7.11 18.05
C PHE A 128 0.89 6.73 16.97
N ILE A 129 -0.07 7.61 16.66
CA ILE A 129 -1.06 7.39 15.60
C ILE A 129 -0.37 7.23 14.24
N PHE A 130 0.64 8.05 13.96
CA PHE A 130 1.40 7.98 12.72
C PHE A 130 2.21 6.68 12.59
N ASP A 131 2.86 6.24 13.68
CA ASP A 131 3.59 4.97 13.72
C ASP A 131 2.65 3.78 13.49
N VAL A 132 1.44 3.80 14.06
CA VAL A 132 0.40 2.79 13.79
C VAL A 132 -0.01 2.82 12.32
N ALA A 133 -0.21 3.99 11.73
CA ALA A 133 -0.56 4.13 10.31
C ALA A 133 0.54 3.58 9.38
N ILE A 134 1.82 3.79 9.73
CA ILE A 134 2.96 3.20 9.01
C ILE A 134 2.90 1.67 9.08
N LEU A 135 2.70 1.10 10.27
CA LEU A 135 2.60 -0.36 10.44
C LEU A 135 1.44 -0.95 9.63
N VAL A 136 0.29 -0.28 9.64
CA VAL A 136 -0.87 -0.66 8.83
C VAL A 136 -0.54 -0.64 7.34
N SER A 137 0.23 0.34 6.87
CA SER A 137 0.65 0.40 5.47
C SER A 137 1.55 -0.77 5.05
N PHE A 138 2.41 -1.27 5.94
CA PHE A 138 3.26 -2.43 5.64
C PHE A 138 2.45 -3.71 5.43
N PHE A 139 1.31 -3.85 6.11
CA PHE A 139 0.42 -4.98 5.88
C PHE A 139 -0.14 -5.04 4.46
N ASN A 140 -0.14 -3.94 3.70
CA ASN A 140 -0.56 -3.93 2.29
C ASN A 140 0.22 -4.96 1.46
N ALA A 141 1.54 -4.97 1.59
CA ALA A 141 2.40 -5.90 0.85
C ALA A 141 2.19 -7.35 1.33
N THR A 142 2.08 -7.54 2.65
CA THR A 142 1.86 -8.87 3.26
C THR A 142 0.53 -9.48 2.82
N PHE A 143 -0.56 -8.71 2.88
CA PHE A 143 -1.88 -9.19 2.49
C PHE A 143 -1.99 -9.33 0.97
N SER A 144 -1.39 -8.44 0.19
CA SER A 144 -1.33 -8.61 -1.27
C SER A 144 -0.68 -9.93 -1.63
N PHE A 145 0.48 -10.25 -1.03
CA PHE A 145 1.14 -11.53 -1.20
C PHE A 145 0.24 -12.70 -0.77
N ALA A 146 -0.36 -12.62 0.43
CA ALA A 146 -1.26 -13.66 0.92
C ALA A 146 -2.45 -13.91 -0.03
N ILE A 147 -3.09 -12.85 -0.53
CA ILE A 147 -4.22 -12.92 -1.49
C ILE A 147 -3.78 -13.63 -2.77
N TYR A 148 -2.61 -13.29 -3.32
CA TYR A 148 -2.08 -13.99 -4.49
C TYR A 148 -1.83 -15.47 -4.23
N VAL A 149 -1.26 -15.81 -3.07
CA VAL A 149 -1.01 -17.19 -2.65
C VAL A 149 -2.31 -17.98 -2.52
N PHE A 150 -3.34 -17.41 -1.87
CA PHE A 150 -4.60 -18.13 -1.64
C PHE A 150 -5.51 -18.19 -2.87
N SER A 151 -5.47 -17.18 -3.75
CA SER A 151 -6.36 -17.10 -4.92
C SER A 151 -5.84 -17.91 -6.13
N GLY A 152 -4.54 -18.18 -6.22
CA GLY A 152 -3.95 -18.89 -7.35
C GLY A 152 -3.95 -20.41 -7.17
N LEU A 153 -4.87 -21.15 -7.80
CA LEU A 153 -4.83 -22.63 -7.86
C LEU A 153 -3.48 -23.15 -8.38
N LYS A 154 -2.90 -22.49 -9.38
CA LYS A 154 -1.56 -22.82 -9.93
C LYS A 154 -0.44 -22.54 -8.93
N PHE A 155 -0.51 -21.41 -8.22
CA PHE A 155 0.51 -21.03 -7.25
C PHE A 155 0.48 -21.98 -6.04
N ARG A 156 -0.71 -22.36 -5.57
CA ARG A 156 -0.87 -23.38 -4.51
C ARG A 156 -0.35 -24.75 -4.96
N ALA A 157 -0.51 -25.11 -6.23
CA ALA A 157 0.05 -26.35 -6.77
C ALA A 157 1.59 -26.34 -6.78
N GLU A 158 2.22 -25.22 -7.18
CA GLU A 158 3.68 -25.05 -7.13
C GLU A 158 4.21 -24.95 -5.70
N LEU A 159 3.54 -24.19 -4.81
CA LEU A 159 3.93 -24.08 -3.40
C LEU A 159 3.86 -25.46 -2.71
N ARG A 160 2.83 -26.26 -3.02
CA ARG A 160 2.71 -27.64 -2.54
C ARG A 160 3.76 -28.56 -3.17
N SER A 161 4.14 -28.34 -4.42
CA SER A 161 5.25 -29.06 -5.07
C SER A 161 6.58 -28.80 -4.36
N LEU A 162 6.85 -27.53 -4.03
CA LEU A 162 8.06 -27.09 -3.33
C LEU A 162 8.08 -27.53 -1.85
N LEU A 163 6.97 -27.37 -1.13
CA LEU A 163 6.89 -27.69 0.31
C LEU A 163 6.67 -29.18 0.60
N CYS A 164 6.04 -29.94 -0.31
CA CYS A 164 5.80 -31.37 -0.13
C CYS A 164 6.76 -32.27 -0.91
N CYS A 165 7.90 -31.74 -1.38
CA CYS A 165 8.99 -32.48 -2.05
C CYS A 165 8.51 -33.59 -3.01
N ARG A 166 7.50 -33.31 -3.84
CA ARG A 166 7.02 -34.34 -4.77
C ARG A 166 8.00 -34.38 -5.94
N ALA A 167 8.80 -35.45 -6.00
CA ALA A 167 9.75 -35.68 -7.07
C ALA A 167 9.07 -35.47 -8.44
N LYS A 168 9.62 -34.57 -9.24
CA LYS A 168 9.19 -34.30 -10.62
C LYS A 168 9.31 -35.62 -11.38
N GLN A 169 8.20 -36.29 -11.68
CA GLN A 169 8.23 -37.40 -12.63
C GLN A 169 8.63 -36.82 -13.98
N SER A 170 9.87 -37.09 -14.38
CA SER A 170 10.40 -36.85 -15.71
C SER A 170 9.63 -37.71 -16.70
N THR A 171 8.47 -37.26 -17.16
CA THR A 171 7.90 -37.75 -18.41
C THR A 171 8.68 -37.12 -19.55
N SER A 172 9.61 -37.90 -20.11
CA SER A 172 10.23 -37.66 -21.39
C SER A 172 9.15 -37.52 -22.48
N LEU A 173 8.81 -36.28 -22.81
CA LEU A 173 8.01 -35.91 -23.98
C LEU A 173 8.96 -35.53 -25.12
N PHE A 174 9.69 -36.52 -25.62
CA PHE A 174 10.19 -36.56 -27.00
C PHE A 174 9.99 -38.00 -27.47
N GLY A 175 8.77 -38.28 -27.94
CA GLY A 175 8.46 -39.44 -28.75
C GLY A 175 8.62 -39.07 -30.22
N SER A 176 9.44 -39.85 -30.91
CA SER A 176 9.56 -39.93 -32.37
C SER A 176 8.27 -40.41 -33.04
#